data_AF-A0AAU2IAM0-F1
#
_entry.id   AF-A0AAU2IAM0-F1
#
_cell.length_a   1.000
_cell.length_b   1.000
_cell.length_c   1.000
_cell.angle_alpha   90.00
_cell.angle_beta   90.00
_cell.angle_gamma   90.00
#
_symmetry.space_group_name_H-M   'P 1'
#
loop_
_entity.id
_entity.type
_entity.pdbx_description
1 polymer ?
#
loop_
_entity_poly.entity_id
_entity_poly.type
_entity_poly.pdbx_seq_one_letter_code
_entity_poly.pdbx_strand_id
1 'polypeptide(L)'
;MTQLQTPKASRNQETGRLSFIPSVSPVLRPHRRRGGEQETQNTSAETYGAQPCTFTTVPASNESYFTTVSAKTESLFKRSGLKRSGPRRAGRWSALAATVAASATLLSVCCASPALADDKPGSSKGKAKPPASMSTVGGAQLGKPGTQVNLANGAPVLPKDLSARSWIVTDAESGQVLASHNAHWRLPPASTLKMLFADTVLPKFLKTQTHKVVPSDLAGIGEGSSMVGVKEGYTYTVHDLWLGVFLRSGNDAVHVLSALNGGVPQTVKDMQSHADELQALDTHVVSPDGYDAPGQVSSAYDLTLFARSGLQKKDFREYCATATAKFPKTQKKGKTTSSFQIQNTNRLITGDMGLDPYKGIAGVKNGNTTNAGATFTGVAERNGKVLLVTVMNPDSGENQAVYQETARLLDWGFQADGKVTPVGQLVPPKSADTGGANGSSASPKGDKKAAAPDKASTANASVQNGSSGIGIALSITGGALILLAAAAFLVNRRWPLPELVRRLPRR
;
A
#
# COMPACT_ATOMS: atom_id res chain seq x y z
N MET A 1 -7.84 4.74 -59.00
CA MET A 1 -6.60 4.01 -58.68
C MET A 1 -5.66 4.94 -57.92
N THR A 2 -5.61 4.83 -56.59
CA THR A 2 -4.40 5.01 -55.77
C THR A 2 -4.76 4.63 -54.34
N GLN A 3 -4.36 3.42 -53.94
CA GLN A 3 -4.35 3.00 -52.54
C GLN A 3 -3.20 3.72 -51.83
N LEU A 4 -3.49 4.41 -50.72
CA LEU A 4 -2.50 4.77 -49.72
C LEU A 4 -2.66 3.79 -48.56
N GLN A 5 -1.69 2.89 -48.45
CA GLN A 5 -1.57 1.90 -47.38
C GLN A 5 -1.29 2.60 -46.05
N THR A 6 -2.17 2.40 -45.07
CA THR A 6 -1.88 2.63 -43.65
C THR A 6 -1.06 1.46 -43.11
N PRO A 7 0.03 1.68 -42.33
CA PRO A 7 0.74 0.58 -41.71
C PRO A 7 -0.10 -0.01 -40.58
N LYS A 8 -0.35 -1.32 -40.67
CA LYS A 8 -0.95 -2.14 -39.61
C LYS A 8 0.01 -2.21 -38.41
N ALA A 9 -0.27 -1.49 -37.34
CA ALA A 9 0.26 -1.82 -36.02
C ALA A 9 -0.67 -2.86 -35.36
N SER A 10 -0.37 -4.14 -35.60
CA SER A 10 -0.98 -5.27 -34.88
C SER A 10 -0.06 -6.47 -34.95
N ARG A 11 0.73 -6.67 -33.89
CA ARG A 11 1.12 -8.00 -33.39
C ARG A 11 1.87 -7.84 -32.07
N ASN A 12 1.17 -7.96 -30.95
CA ASN A 12 1.75 -8.31 -29.64
C ASN A 12 0.65 -8.74 -28.66
N GLN A 13 -0.28 -9.58 -29.14
CA GLN A 13 -1.19 -10.31 -28.28
C GLN A 13 -1.23 -11.76 -28.73
N GLU A 14 -0.23 -12.53 -28.30
CA GLU A 14 -0.39 -13.95 -28.04
C GLU A 14 -0.27 -14.15 -26.53
N THR A 15 -1.43 -14.26 -25.91
CA THR A 15 -1.66 -14.53 -24.50
C THR A 15 -1.33 -16.00 -24.20
N GLY A 16 -0.28 -16.22 -23.40
CA GLY A 16 0.09 -17.54 -22.88
C GLY A 16 0.91 -17.51 -21.60
N ARG A 17 0.81 -16.46 -20.78
CA ARG A 17 1.65 -16.31 -19.57
C ARG A 17 0.85 -15.72 -18.41
N LEU A 18 0.18 -16.57 -17.63
CA LEU A 18 -0.50 -16.16 -16.39
C LEU A 18 -0.36 -17.20 -15.27
N SER A 19 0.87 -17.43 -14.82
CA SER A 19 1.16 -17.75 -13.41
C SER A 19 2.66 -17.63 -13.16
N PHE A 20 3.10 -16.51 -12.59
CA PHE A 20 4.48 -16.33 -12.11
C PHE A 20 4.61 -16.58 -10.60
N ILE A 21 3.48 -16.81 -9.93
CA ILE A 21 3.48 -17.14 -8.50
C ILE A 21 2.50 -18.31 -8.32
N PRO A 22 2.96 -19.51 -7.91
CA PRO A 22 2.08 -20.61 -7.58
C PRO A 22 1.23 -20.24 -6.35
N SER A 23 -0.05 -20.61 -6.36
CA SER A 23 -0.96 -20.39 -5.24
C SER A 23 -0.44 -21.11 -3.99
N VAL A 24 -0.18 -20.37 -2.91
CA VAL A 24 0.33 -20.92 -1.63
C VAL A 24 -0.76 -21.34 -0.64
N SER A 25 -2.04 -21.34 -1.03
CA SER A 25 -3.11 -21.86 -0.17
C SER A 25 -3.14 -23.39 -0.17
N PRO A 26 -3.21 -24.07 1.00
CA PRO A 26 -3.46 -25.50 1.02
C PRO A 26 -4.85 -25.78 0.43
N VAL A 27 -4.92 -26.72 -0.51
CA VAL A 27 -6.16 -27.19 -1.10
C VAL A 27 -7.07 -27.71 0.00
N LEU A 28 -8.16 -27.00 0.29
CA LEU A 28 -9.26 -27.48 1.12
C LEU A 28 -9.82 -28.74 0.45
N ARG A 29 -9.50 -29.92 1.01
CA ARG A 29 -10.15 -31.17 0.64
C ARG A 29 -11.64 -31.05 0.97
N PRO A 30 -12.57 -31.37 0.04
CA PRO A 30 -13.98 -31.37 0.37
C PRO A 30 -14.28 -32.42 1.45
N HIS A 31 -14.95 -32.00 2.52
CA HIS A 31 -15.55 -32.91 3.48
C HIS A 31 -16.60 -33.78 2.76
N ARG A 32 -16.33 -35.09 2.69
CA ARG A 32 -17.24 -36.09 2.12
C ARG A 32 -18.44 -36.27 3.05
N ARG A 33 -19.63 -35.85 2.63
CA ARG A 33 -20.91 -36.24 3.24
C ARG A 33 -21.18 -37.73 3.00
N ARG A 34 -21.83 -38.35 4.00
CA ARG A 34 -22.14 -39.77 4.16
C ARG A 34 -23.48 -40.13 3.49
N GLY A 35 -23.53 -41.28 2.80
CA GLY A 35 -24.72 -41.94 2.19
C GLY A 35 -24.49 -42.22 0.70
N GLY A 36 -24.15 -43.46 0.27
CA GLY A 36 -25.06 -44.57 -0.11
C GLY A 36 -25.40 -44.42 -1.61
N GLU A 37 -25.19 -45.32 -2.56
CA GLU A 37 -25.04 -46.78 -2.66
C GLU A 37 -24.15 -47.14 -3.88
N GLN A 38 -23.93 -48.44 -4.07
CA GLN A 38 -23.01 -49.15 -4.96
C GLN A 38 -23.04 -48.77 -6.45
N GLU A 39 -21.87 -48.68 -7.09
CA GLU A 39 -21.54 -49.54 -8.24
C GLU A 39 -20.02 -49.60 -8.46
N THR A 40 -19.51 -50.81 -8.62
CA THR A 40 -18.11 -51.17 -8.80
C THR A 40 -17.69 -51.04 -10.27
N GLN A 41 -16.55 -50.38 -10.55
CA GLN A 41 -15.64 -50.82 -11.61
C GLN A 41 -14.22 -50.30 -11.34
N ASN A 42 -13.26 -51.21 -11.57
CA ASN A 42 -11.88 -51.17 -11.12
C ASN A 42 -10.94 -50.69 -12.25
N THR A 43 -9.87 -49.96 -11.85
CA THR A 43 -8.52 -49.86 -12.47
C THR A 43 -8.40 -49.25 -13.88
N SER A 44 -7.48 -48.33 -14.18
CA SER A 44 -6.05 -48.30 -13.86
C SER A 44 -5.48 -46.87 -13.92
N ALA A 45 -4.48 -46.61 -13.08
CA ALA A 45 -3.76 -45.36 -12.96
C ALA A 45 -2.64 -45.25 -14.00
N GLU A 46 -2.51 -44.09 -14.65
CA GLU A 46 -1.27 -43.68 -15.32
C GLU A 46 -0.73 -42.41 -14.67
N THR A 47 0.52 -42.52 -14.21
CA THR A 47 1.32 -41.48 -13.59
C THR A 47 2.06 -40.72 -14.69
N TYR A 48 1.75 -39.45 -14.93
CA TYR A 48 2.60 -38.59 -15.77
C TYR A 48 3.57 -37.80 -14.89
N GLY A 49 4.84 -38.18 -14.97
CA GLY A 49 5.96 -37.50 -14.35
C GLY A 49 6.23 -36.13 -14.99
N ALA A 50 6.68 -35.19 -14.15
CA ALA A 50 7.16 -33.89 -14.58
C ALA A 50 8.52 -34.01 -15.27
N GLN A 51 8.65 -33.41 -16.45
CA GLN A 51 9.92 -33.13 -17.11
C GLN A 51 10.01 -31.61 -17.36
N PRO A 52 11.18 -30.97 -17.16
CA PRO A 52 11.35 -29.53 -17.29
C PRO A 52 11.56 -29.15 -18.77
N CYS A 53 10.86 -28.10 -19.24
CA CYS A 53 11.11 -27.53 -20.57
C CYS A 53 12.06 -26.32 -20.46
N THR A 54 13.21 -26.44 -21.13
CA THR A 54 14.22 -25.40 -21.39
C THR A 54 13.71 -24.35 -22.39
N PHE A 55 14.02 -23.07 -22.15
CA PHE A 55 13.77 -21.96 -23.09
C PHE A 55 14.92 -21.78 -24.09
N THR A 56 14.58 -21.54 -25.36
CA THR A 56 15.50 -21.15 -26.44
C THR A 56 15.76 -19.64 -26.41
N THR A 57 17.03 -19.23 -26.43
CA THR A 57 17.46 -17.83 -26.59
C THR A 57 17.69 -17.53 -28.08
N VAL A 58 17.27 -16.36 -28.57
CA VAL A 58 17.61 -15.85 -29.91
C VAL A 58 18.05 -14.37 -29.78
N PRO A 59 19.08 -13.91 -30.53
CA PRO A 59 19.92 -12.78 -30.14
C PRO A 59 19.38 -11.42 -30.59
N ALA A 60 19.90 -10.38 -29.93
CA ALA A 60 19.67 -8.98 -30.25
C ALA A 60 20.36 -8.58 -31.56
N SER A 61 19.66 -7.81 -32.41
CA SER A 61 20.26 -7.03 -33.47
C SER A 61 20.16 -5.55 -33.12
N ASN A 62 21.33 -4.92 -32.96
CA ASN A 62 21.51 -3.47 -32.90
C ASN A 62 21.19 -2.86 -34.27
N GLU A 63 20.47 -1.75 -34.29
CA GLU A 63 20.78 -0.68 -35.25
C GLU A 63 20.28 0.67 -34.72
N SER A 64 21.19 1.62 -34.69
CA SER A 64 21.01 3.00 -34.22
C SER A 64 20.75 3.90 -35.41
N TYR A 65 19.77 4.81 -35.31
CA TYR A 65 19.71 5.97 -36.18
C TYR A 65 19.58 7.24 -35.35
N PHE A 66 20.66 8.03 -35.37
CA PHE A 66 20.70 9.42 -34.91
C PHE A 66 19.95 10.31 -35.89
N THR A 67 19.16 11.26 -35.41
CA THR A 67 18.86 12.48 -36.17
C THR A 67 18.79 13.68 -35.23
N THR A 68 19.73 14.59 -35.47
CA THR A 68 19.94 15.87 -34.79
C THR A 68 18.85 16.87 -35.17
N VAL A 69 18.25 17.56 -34.19
CA VAL A 69 17.54 18.82 -34.46
C VAL A 69 18.04 19.89 -33.49
N SER A 70 18.51 20.97 -34.10
CA SER A 70 19.13 22.15 -33.51
C SER A 70 18.12 23.01 -32.75
N ALA A 71 18.48 23.45 -31.55
CA ALA A 71 17.79 24.45 -30.76
C ALA A 71 18.19 25.86 -31.21
N LYS A 72 17.22 26.77 -31.32
CA LYS A 72 17.46 28.21 -31.43
C LYS A 72 16.66 28.95 -30.36
N THR A 73 17.39 29.53 -29.42
CA THR A 73 16.96 30.39 -28.32
C THR A 73 16.84 31.82 -28.84
N GLU A 74 15.75 32.53 -28.54
CA GLU A 74 15.77 34.00 -28.42
C GLU A 74 14.88 34.45 -27.25
N SER A 75 15.49 35.24 -26.37
CA SER A 75 14.85 36.05 -25.34
C SER A 75 14.31 37.33 -25.93
N LEU A 76 13.20 37.88 -25.42
CA LEU A 76 12.96 39.33 -25.47
C LEU A 76 12.09 39.79 -24.29
N PHE A 77 12.70 40.67 -23.50
CA PHE A 77 12.11 41.48 -22.42
C PHE A 77 11.22 42.58 -23.02
N LYS A 78 10.04 42.86 -22.44
CA LYS A 78 9.47 44.22 -22.51
C LYS A 78 8.58 44.55 -21.32
N ARG A 79 9.00 45.60 -20.60
CA ARG A 79 8.24 46.35 -19.59
C ARG A 79 7.16 47.20 -20.27
N SER A 80 6.01 47.35 -19.63
CA SER A 80 5.20 48.57 -19.71
C SER A 80 4.41 48.75 -18.42
N GLY A 81 4.67 49.84 -17.70
CA GLY A 81 3.85 50.28 -16.57
C GLY A 81 2.67 51.14 -17.03
N LEU A 82 1.69 51.30 -16.15
CA LEU A 82 0.80 52.47 -16.16
C LEU A 82 0.36 52.76 -14.71
N LYS A 83 0.58 54.02 -14.29
CA LYS A 83 0.12 54.64 -13.04
C LYS A 83 -1.20 55.36 -13.27
N ARG A 84 -2.05 55.41 -12.23
CA ARG A 84 -2.91 56.53 -11.74
C ARG A 84 -4.05 55.90 -10.93
N SER A 85 -4.60 56.42 -9.84
CA SER A 85 -4.35 57.52 -8.89
C SER A 85 -5.46 57.37 -7.81
N GLY A 86 -5.20 57.75 -6.55
CA GLY A 86 -6.11 57.56 -5.38
C GLY A 86 -7.38 58.45 -5.35
N PRO A 87 -7.95 58.86 -4.19
CA PRO A 87 -7.38 58.83 -2.82
C PRO A 87 -8.33 58.47 -1.63
N ARG A 88 -7.68 58.18 -0.49
CA ARG A 88 -7.97 58.60 0.91
C ARG A 88 -9.36 58.37 1.56
N ARG A 89 -9.33 57.70 2.72
CA ARG A 89 -9.76 58.28 4.02
C ARG A 89 -9.11 57.57 5.22
N ALA A 90 -8.88 58.33 6.27
CA ALA A 90 -8.06 58.02 7.44
C ALA A 90 -8.89 58.08 8.74
N GLY A 91 -8.34 57.47 9.81
CA GLY A 91 -8.74 57.63 11.23
C GLY A 91 -8.26 56.40 12.01
N ARG A 92 -7.12 56.43 12.73
CA ARG A 92 -6.94 56.76 14.18
C ARG A 92 -8.01 56.05 15.03
N TRP A 93 -7.68 55.29 16.09
CA TRP A 93 -7.32 55.78 17.43
C TRP A 93 -6.37 54.81 18.18
N SER A 94 -5.69 55.35 19.19
CA SER A 94 -4.62 54.78 20.01
C SER A 94 -5.11 54.19 21.35
N ALA A 95 -4.33 53.24 21.91
CA ALA A 95 -4.04 52.96 23.35
C ALA A 95 -5.24 52.65 24.29
N LEU A 96 -5.19 51.95 25.43
CA LEU A 96 -4.26 51.31 26.38
C LEU A 96 -5.18 50.37 27.23
N ALA A 97 -4.80 49.23 27.79
CA ALA A 97 -4.33 49.13 29.19
C ALA A 97 -4.17 47.66 29.67
N ALA A 98 -2.98 47.38 30.21
CA ALA A 98 -2.67 46.75 31.52
C ALA A 98 -3.35 45.45 32.02
N THR A 99 -2.55 44.38 32.04
CA THR A 99 -2.17 43.47 33.15
C THR A 99 -3.21 42.91 34.15
N VAL A 100 -3.27 41.57 34.25
CA VAL A 100 -3.02 40.82 35.50
C VAL A 100 -2.30 39.51 35.16
N ALA A 101 -1.12 39.30 35.75
CA ALA A 101 -0.43 38.02 35.81
C ALA A 101 -0.58 37.46 37.24
N ALA A 102 -0.88 36.17 37.37
CA ALA A 102 -0.68 35.40 38.60
C ALA A 102 -0.49 33.91 38.29
N SER A 103 0.78 33.52 38.30
CA SER A 103 1.44 32.25 38.67
C SER A 103 0.62 30.98 38.98
N ALA A 104 1.03 29.86 38.38
CA ALA A 104 1.24 28.59 39.09
C ALA A 104 2.15 27.63 38.30
N THR A 105 3.25 27.24 38.94
CA THR A 105 4.26 26.26 38.50
C THR A 105 3.81 24.80 38.72
N LEU A 106 4.46 23.87 38.01
CA LEU A 106 4.61 22.42 38.21
C LEU A 106 3.63 21.49 37.46
N LEU A 107 4.09 20.89 36.36
CA LEU A 107 4.46 19.46 36.32
C LEU A 107 5.18 19.12 35.00
N SER A 108 6.49 18.84 35.06
CA SER A 108 7.17 18.06 34.03
C SER A 108 6.79 16.59 34.21
N VAL A 109 5.98 16.06 33.30
CA VAL A 109 5.90 14.62 33.03
C VAL A 109 5.96 14.44 31.52
N CYS A 110 6.89 13.61 31.08
CA CYS A 110 7.16 13.32 29.68
C CYS A 110 5.94 12.68 29.00
N CYS A 111 5.29 13.42 28.12
CA CYS A 111 4.52 12.86 27.02
C CYS A 111 5.27 13.21 25.73
N ALA A 112 6.03 12.25 25.22
CA ALA A 112 6.51 12.32 23.85
C ALA A 112 5.30 12.19 22.91
N SER A 113 4.73 13.31 22.52
CA SER A 113 3.77 13.35 21.40
C SER A 113 4.54 13.04 20.11
N PRO A 114 4.06 12.14 19.23
CA PRO A 114 4.60 12.07 17.89
C PRO A 114 4.33 13.43 17.23
N ALA A 115 5.38 14.04 16.69
CA ALA A 115 5.29 15.27 15.93
C ALA A 115 4.39 15.06 14.71
N LEU A 116 3.10 15.39 14.84
CA LEU A 116 2.18 15.56 13.73
C LEU A 116 2.46 16.94 13.14
N ALA A 117 3.01 16.95 11.93
CA ALA A 117 3.24 18.17 11.17
C ALA A 117 1.89 18.73 10.69
N ASP A 118 1.33 19.64 11.48
CA ASP A 118 0.49 20.71 10.95
C ASP A 118 1.41 21.68 10.19
N ASP A 119 1.33 21.70 8.86
CA ASP A 119 1.98 22.75 8.08
C ASP A 119 0.96 23.51 7.24
N LYS A 120 0.81 24.79 7.58
CA LYS A 120 0.24 25.82 6.70
C LYS A 120 1.03 25.89 5.38
N PRO A 121 0.38 26.22 4.25
CA PRO A 121 1.07 26.39 2.98
C PRO A 121 1.91 27.68 2.99
N GLY A 122 3.24 27.57 2.81
CA GLY A 122 4.10 28.73 2.54
C GLY A 122 5.50 28.75 3.18
N SER A 123 5.89 27.78 3.98
CA SER A 123 7.25 27.71 4.54
C SER A 123 8.15 26.83 3.65
N SER A 124 9.29 27.37 3.20
CA SER A 124 10.32 26.63 2.46
C SER A 124 10.86 25.49 3.33
N LYS A 125 10.32 24.27 3.17
CA LYS A 125 10.67 23.12 4.01
C LYS A 125 12.08 22.62 3.69
N GLY A 126 12.96 22.61 4.68
CA GLY A 126 14.07 21.66 4.67
C GLY A 126 13.51 20.24 4.45
N LYS A 127 14.22 19.40 3.68
CA LYS A 127 13.75 18.04 3.37
C LYS A 127 13.43 17.31 4.68
N ALA A 128 12.18 16.86 4.82
CA ALA A 128 11.76 16.09 5.99
C ALA A 128 12.69 14.90 6.16
N LYS A 129 13.13 14.61 7.40
CA LYS A 129 14.02 13.49 7.71
C LYS A 129 13.18 12.28 8.14
N PRO A 130 13.62 11.04 7.87
CA PRO A 130 12.97 9.85 8.43
C PRO A 130 13.05 9.87 9.96
N PRO A 131 12.09 9.25 10.67
CA PRO A 131 12.19 9.00 12.10
C PRO A 131 13.46 8.23 12.47
N ALA A 132 14.02 8.49 13.65
CA ALA A 132 15.24 7.81 14.13
C ALA A 132 15.05 6.29 14.34
N SER A 133 13.81 5.87 14.57
CA SER A 133 13.42 4.46 14.66
C SER A 133 12.04 4.29 14.03
N MET A 134 11.90 3.26 13.21
CA MET A 134 10.64 2.90 12.54
C MET A 134 10.23 1.47 12.96
N SER A 135 9.12 0.99 12.43
CA SER A 135 8.67 -0.39 12.65
C SER A 135 9.78 -1.40 12.29
N THR A 136 9.82 -2.52 13.01
CA THR A 136 10.76 -3.62 12.79
C THR A 136 10.08 -4.87 12.24
N VAL A 137 8.81 -4.75 11.83
CA VAL A 137 8.08 -5.84 11.16
C VAL A 137 8.89 -6.32 9.96
N GLY A 138 9.16 -7.62 9.87
CA GLY A 138 9.98 -8.18 8.80
C GLY A 138 11.50 -8.08 9.00
N GLY A 139 11.99 -7.44 10.07
CA GLY A 139 13.39 -7.51 10.47
C GLY A 139 13.94 -6.21 11.08
N ALA A 140 14.87 -6.35 12.03
CA ALA A 140 15.45 -5.22 12.76
C ALA A 140 16.23 -4.23 11.87
N GLN A 141 16.81 -4.67 10.75
CA GLN A 141 17.47 -3.75 9.82
C GLN A 141 16.46 -2.84 9.11
N LEU A 142 15.24 -3.32 8.80
CA LEU A 142 14.23 -2.55 8.08
C LEU A 142 13.72 -1.32 8.87
N GLY A 143 13.81 -1.36 10.20
CA GLY A 143 13.43 -0.25 11.08
C GLY A 143 14.49 0.85 11.22
N LYS A 144 15.67 0.68 10.61
CA LYS A 144 16.75 1.67 10.66
C LYS A 144 16.61 2.70 9.53
N PRO A 145 16.90 3.99 9.79
CA PRO A 145 16.97 4.98 8.73
C PRO A 145 18.17 4.74 7.81
N GLY A 146 18.07 5.24 6.58
CA GLY A 146 19.07 5.09 5.53
C GLY A 146 18.97 3.76 4.78
N THR A 147 19.96 3.54 3.92
CA THR A 147 20.03 2.34 3.06
C THR A 147 20.51 1.13 3.85
N GLN A 148 19.76 0.04 3.75
CA GLN A 148 20.09 -1.27 4.29
C GLN A 148 20.35 -2.23 3.13
N VAL A 149 21.56 -2.78 3.07
CA VAL A 149 21.96 -3.81 2.10
C VAL A 149 23.15 -4.58 2.66
N ASN A 150 23.12 -5.92 2.56
CA ASN A 150 24.23 -6.78 2.96
C ASN A 150 24.85 -7.39 1.69
N LEU A 151 25.87 -6.71 1.13
CA LEU A 151 26.55 -7.14 -0.10
C LEU A 151 27.52 -8.29 0.19
N ALA A 152 27.48 -9.34 -0.64
CA ALA A 152 28.51 -10.37 -0.67
C ALA A 152 29.52 -10.11 -1.80
N ASN A 153 30.57 -10.94 -1.88
CA ASN A 153 31.57 -10.85 -2.95
C ASN A 153 30.91 -11.01 -4.33
N GLY A 154 31.21 -10.07 -5.23
CA GLY A 154 30.65 -10.06 -6.60
C GLY A 154 29.24 -9.49 -6.72
N ALA A 155 28.64 -8.99 -5.63
CA ALA A 155 27.38 -8.25 -5.69
C ALA A 155 27.56 -6.91 -6.44
N PRO A 156 26.59 -6.49 -7.28
CA PRO A 156 26.62 -5.19 -7.92
C PRO A 156 26.48 -4.08 -6.89
N VAL A 157 27.16 -2.95 -7.13
CA VAL A 157 26.99 -1.74 -6.33
C VAL A 157 25.57 -1.20 -6.54
N LEU A 158 24.93 -0.81 -5.45
CA LEU A 158 23.60 -0.17 -5.50
C LEU A 158 23.66 1.13 -6.33
N PRO A 159 22.62 1.45 -7.13
CA PRO A 159 22.60 2.70 -7.88
C PRO A 159 22.81 3.93 -6.98
N LYS A 160 23.72 4.82 -7.40
CA LYS A 160 24.09 6.02 -6.61
C LYS A 160 23.06 7.15 -6.72
N ASP A 161 22.34 7.20 -7.83
CA ASP A 161 21.39 8.27 -8.16
C ASP A 161 19.95 7.89 -7.75
N LEU A 162 19.79 7.51 -6.48
CA LEU A 162 18.49 7.26 -5.86
C LEU A 162 18.14 8.43 -4.96
N SER A 163 17.04 9.11 -5.26
CA SER A 163 16.58 10.31 -4.54
C SER A 163 15.29 10.05 -3.76
N ALA A 164 14.64 8.90 -3.96
CA ALA A 164 13.44 8.51 -3.26
C ALA A 164 13.63 8.50 -1.74
N ARG A 165 12.62 9.07 -1.05
CA ARG A 165 12.57 9.10 0.41
C ARG A 165 12.46 7.70 1.03
N SER A 166 11.76 6.80 0.35
CA SER A 166 11.62 5.41 0.78
C SER A 166 11.55 4.49 -0.43
N TRP A 167 12.25 3.35 -0.35
CA TRP A 167 12.14 2.29 -1.34
C TRP A 167 12.49 0.92 -0.76
N ILE A 168 12.06 -0.15 -1.44
CA ILE A 168 12.34 -1.53 -1.07
C ILE A 168 12.45 -2.41 -2.33
N VAL A 169 13.39 -3.36 -2.31
CA VAL A 169 13.57 -4.39 -3.36
C VAL A 169 13.39 -5.76 -2.72
N THR A 170 12.42 -6.53 -3.22
CA THR A 170 12.07 -7.82 -2.65
C THR A 170 11.97 -8.90 -3.72
N ASP A 171 12.30 -10.13 -3.32
CA ASP A 171 11.88 -11.31 -4.03
C ASP A 171 10.40 -11.58 -3.73
N ALA A 172 9.56 -11.64 -4.77
CA ALA A 172 8.12 -11.72 -4.61
C ALA A 172 7.63 -13.10 -4.09
N GLU A 173 8.38 -14.16 -4.39
CA GLU A 173 8.01 -15.54 -4.05
C GLU A 173 8.33 -15.84 -2.57
N SER A 174 9.61 -15.77 -2.21
CA SER A 174 10.11 -15.98 -0.85
C SER A 174 9.74 -14.86 0.12
N GLY A 175 9.52 -13.64 -0.41
CA GLY A 175 9.32 -12.43 0.39
C GLY A 175 10.62 -11.84 0.94
N GLN A 176 11.80 -12.39 0.61
CA GLN A 176 13.07 -11.86 1.10
C GLN A 176 13.29 -10.41 0.63
N VAL A 177 13.71 -9.55 1.54
CA VAL A 177 14.07 -8.16 1.24
C VAL A 177 15.56 -8.11 0.93
N LEU A 178 15.90 -7.76 -0.30
CA LEU A 178 17.28 -7.74 -0.80
C LEU A 178 18.00 -6.45 -0.41
N ALA A 179 17.29 -5.33 -0.49
CA ALA A 179 17.74 -4.02 -0.03
C ALA A 179 16.55 -3.12 0.25
N SER A 180 16.77 -2.10 1.08
CA SER A 180 15.77 -1.06 1.33
C SER A 180 16.40 0.29 1.69
N HIS A 181 15.60 1.34 1.65
CA HIS A 181 15.92 2.64 2.22
C HIS A 181 14.69 3.17 2.93
N ASN A 182 14.79 3.38 4.25
CA ASN A 182 13.68 3.83 5.08
C ASN A 182 12.36 3.03 4.85
N ALA A 183 12.43 1.69 4.85
CA ALA A 183 11.34 0.82 4.40
C ALA A 183 9.99 1.09 5.10
N HIS A 184 10.06 1.40 6.40
CA HIS A 184 8.91 1.66 7.28
C HIS A 184 8.59 3.14 7.48
N TRP A 185 9.13 4.04 6.64
CA TRP A 185 8.79 5.46 6.75
C TRP A 185 7.36 5.69 6.28
N ARG A 186 6.51 6.11 7.23
CA ARG A 186 5.14 6.53 6.97
C ARG A 186 5.10 7.77 6.10
N LEU A 187 4.63 7.58 4.86
CA LEU A 187 4.49 8.61 3.83
C LEU A 187 3.09 8.50 3.20
N PRO A 188 2.53 9.60 2.68
CA PRO A 188 1.28 9.52 1.93
C PRO A 188 1.44 8.58 0.72
N PRO A 189 0.53 7.62 0.51
CA PRO A 189 0.71 6.61 -0.53
C PRO A 189 0.36 7.11 -1.93
N ALA A 190 -0.48 8.13 -2.06
CA ALA A 190 -1.19 8.42 -3.31
C ALA A 190 -1.94 7.17 -3.81
N SER A 191 -2.17 7.07 -5.13
CA SER A 191 -2.95 5.99 -5.73
C SER A 191 -2.32 4.59 -5.65
N THR A 192 -1.10 4.40 -5.14
CA THR A 192 -0.60 3.04 -4.85
C THR A 192 -1.42 2.36 -3.75
N LEU A 193 -2.12 3.12 -2.89
CA LEU A 193 -3.09 2.56 -1.93
C LEU A 193 -4.23 1.78 -2.61
N LYS A 194 -4.51 2.06 -3.90
CA LYS A 194 -5.50 1.29 -4.68
C LYS A 194 -5.11 -0.19 -4.83
N MET A 195 -3.86 -0.58 -4.57
CA MET A 195 -3.47 -1.98 -4.46
C MET A 195 -4.16 -2.65 -3.27
N LEU A 196 -4.20 -2.00 -2.09
CA LEU A 196 -4.94 -2.49 -0.92
C LEU A 196 -6.45 -2.54 -1.21
N PHE A 197 -6.99 -1.50 -1.84
CA PHE A 197 -8.39 -1.46 -2.26
C PHE A 197 -8.73 -2.64 -3.18
N ALA A 198 -7.93 -2.88 -4.21
CA ALA A 198 -8.12 -3.99 -5.13
C ALA A 198 -7.99 -5.33 -4.42
N ASP A 199 -6.99 -5.49 -3.56
CA ASP A 199 -6.78 -6.74 -2.81
C ASP A 199 -7.96 -7.09 -1.90
N THR A 200 -8.59 -6.05 -1.32
CA THR A 200 -9.74 -6.15 -0.40
C THR A 200 -11.06 -6.38 -1.13
N VAL A 201 -11.32 -5.64 -2.21
CA VAL A 201 -12.66 -5.52 -2.82
C VAL A 201 -12.84 -6.43 -4.03
N LEU A 202 -11.78 -6.70 -4.79
CA LEU A 202 -11.85 -7.53 -6.00
C LEU A 202 -12.51 -8.89 -5.76
N PRO A 203 -12.21 -9.65 -4.68
CA PRO A 203 -12.82 -10.97 -4.45
C PRO A 203 -14.34 -10.95 -4.21
N LYS A 204 -14.92 -9.78 -3.93
CA LYS A 204 -16.32 -9.66 -3.50
C LYS A 204 -17.32 -9.65 -4.65
N PHE A 205 -16.87 -9.39 -5.88
CA PHE A 205 -17.76 -9.14 -7.01
C PHE A 205 -17.34 -9.92 -8.25
N LEU A 206 -18.32 -10.45 -8.96
CA LEU A 206 -18.10 -11.10 -10.25
C LEU A 206 -17.78 -10.05 -11.31
N LYS A 207 -16.84 -10.34 -12.22
CA LYS A 207 -16.51 -9.45 -13.36
C LYS A 207 -17.73 -9.02 -14.18
N THR A 208 -18.70 -9.92 -14.34
CA THR A 208 -19.92 -9.72 -15.13
C THR A 208 -21.02 -8.98 -14.37
N GLN A 209 -20.90 -8.79 -13.06
CA GLN A 209 -21.85 -8.01 -12.28
C GLN A 209 -21.87 -6.57 -12.81
N THR A 210 -23.07 -6.01 -12.92
CA THR A 210 -23.27 -4.65 -13.44
C THR A 210 -23.83 -3.74 -12.38
N HIS A 211 -23.47 -2.46 -12.45
CA HIS A 211 -24.03 -1.42 -11.60
C HIS A 211 -24.46 -0.20 -12.42
N LYS A 212 -25.70 0.24 -12.23
CA LYS A 212 -26.17 1.51 -12.79
C LYS A 212 -25.82 2.63 -11.83
N VAL A 213 -24.95 3.52 -12.27
CA VAL A 213 -24.39 4.59 -11.45
C VAL A 213 -25.45 5.62 -11.11
N VAL A 214 -25.54 5.98 -9.84
CA VAL A 214 -26.40 7.04 -9.30
C VAL A 214 -25.54 8.21 -8.79
N PRO A 215 -26.10 9.43 -8.61
CA PRO A 215 -25.31 10.60 -8.18
C PRO A 215 -24.47 10.36 -6.92
N SER A 216 -25.04 9.64 -5.94
CA SER A 216 -24.38 9.35 -4.67
C SER A 216 -23.13 8.48 -4.80
N ASP A 217 -23.01 7.69 -5.88
CA ASP A 217 -21.83 6.86 -6.11
C ASP A 217 -20.59 7.68 -6.51
N LEU A 218 -20.79 8.95 -6.91
CA LEU A 218 -19.74 9.86 -7.36
C LEU A 218 -19.53 11.02 -6.36
N ALA A 219 -20.19 10.97 -5.21
CA ALA A 219 -20.10 12.00 -4.19
C ALA A 219 -18.77 11.90 -3.42
N GLY A 220 -18.21 13.06 -3.03
CA GLY A 220 -17.01 13.10 -2.16
C GLY A 220 -15.68 12.77 -2.87
N ILE A 221 -15.67 12.69 -4.21
CA ILE A 221 -14.43 12.59 -4.98
C ILE A 221 -13.69 13.92 -4.90
N GLY A 222 -12.42 13.89 -4.46
CA GLY A 222 -11.60 15.10 -4.30
C GLY A 222 -11.35 15.84 -5.61
N GLU A 223 -11.25 17.16 -5.56
CA GLU A 223 -10.97 18.00 -6.74
C GLU A 223 -9.63 17.63 -7.38
N GLY A 224 -9.57 17.66 -8.72
CA GLY A 224 -8.35 17.27 -9.46
C GLY A 224 -8.02 15.78 -9.42
N SER A 225 -8.88 14.94 -8.83
CA SER A 225 -8.74 13.49 -8.86
C SER A 225 -8.61 12.95 -10.29
N SER A 226 -7.82 11.88 -10.43
CA SER A 226 -7.83 11.10 -11.67
C SER A 226 -9.19 10.43 -11.86
N MET A 227 -9.74 10.52 -13.07
CA MET A 227 -11.04 9.94 -13.43
C MET A 227 -10.89 9.08 -14.67
N VAL A 228 -11.57 7.93 -14.71
CA VAL A 228 -11.70 7.15 -15.95
C VAL A 228 -12.80 7.73 -16.85
N GLY A 229 -13.79 8.42 -16.28
CA GLY A 229 -14.91 9.01 -17.00
C GLY A 229 -16.24 8.27 -16.79
N VAL A 230 -16.45 7.70 -15.60
CA VAL A 230 -17.74 7.16 -15.19
C VAL A 230 -18.79 8.28 -15.21
N LYS A 231 -20.02 7.92 -15.58
CA LYS A 231 -21.14 8.86 -15.68
C LYS A 231 -22.37 8.32 -14.97
N GLU A 232 -23.08 9.22 -14.30
CA GLU A 232 -24.40 8.96 -13.76
C GLU A 232 -25.36 8.44 -14.83
N GLY A 233 -26.23 7.51 -14.42
CA GLY A 233 -27.27 6.92 -15.25
C GLY A 233 -26.77 5.84 -16.21
N TYR A 234 -25.44 5.66 -16.34
CA TYR A 234 -24.84 4.62 -17.15
C TYR A 234 -24.58 3.37 -16.31
N THR A 235 -24.61 2.21 -16.98
CA THR A 235 -24.37 0.90 -16.37
C THR A 235 -22.98 0.41 -16.75
N TYR A 236 -22.16 0.09 -15.76
CA TYR A 236 -20.82 -0.45 -15.97
C TYR A 236 -20.74 -1.85 -15.41
N THR A 237 -19.96 -2.72 -16.06
CA THR A 237 -19.56 -3.99 -15.45
C THR A 237 -18.50 -3.73 -14.39
N VAL A 238 -18.39 -4.61 -13.40
CA VAL A 238 -17.29 -4.60 -12.43
C VAL A 238 -15.93 -4.70 -13.14
N HIS A 239 -15.87 -5.44 -14.26
CA HIS A 239 -14.69 -5.49 -15.11
C HIS A 239 -14.30 -4.12 -15.67
N ASP A 240 -15.25 -3.35 -16.21
CA ASP A 240 -15.01 -1.98 -16.69
C ASP A 240 -14.41 -1.13 -15.57
N LEU A 241 -15.03 -1.17 -14.39
CA LEU A 241 -14.59 -0.36 -13.25
C LEU A 241 -13.16 -0.72 -12.83
N TRP A 242 -12.80 -2.01 -12.74
CA TRP A 242 -11.42 -2.42 -12.44
C TRP A 242 -10.41 -2.01 -13.52
N LEU A 243 -10.77 -2.05 -14.80
CA LEU A 243 -9.95 -1.47 -15.86
C LEU A 243 -9.73 0.03 -15.63
N GLY A 244 -10.76 0.76 -15.21
CA GLY A 244 -10.65 2.18 -14.85
C GLY A 244 -9.73 2.44 -13.65
N VAL A 245 -9.82 1.60 -12.60
CA VAL A 245 -8.96 1.67 -11.41
C VAL A 245 -7.49 1.47 -11.78
N PHE A 246 -7.15 0.41 -12.51
CA PHE A 246 -5.75 0.09 -12.80
C PHE A 246 -5.15 0.96 -13.90
N LEU A 247 -5.86 1.16 -15.02
CA LEU A 247 -5.27 1.85 -16.17
C LEU A 247 -5.27 3.36 -15.97
N ARG A 248 -6.36 3.93 -15.48
CA ARG A 248 -6.54 5.39 -15.36
C ARG A 248 -6.46 5.92 -13.95
N SER A 249 -6.24 5.05 -12.96
CA SER A 249 -6.25 5.44 -11.54
C SER A 249 -7.59 6.10 -11.15
N GLY A 250 -8.69 5.73 -11.82
CA GLY A 250 -9.97 6.42 -11.73
C GLY A 250 -10.57 6.35 -10.33
N ASN A 251 -10.65 7.49 -9.64
CA ASN A 251 -11.29 7.61 -8.33
C ASN A 251 -12.80 7.42 -8.45
N ASP A 252 -13.40 7.88 -9.54
CA ASP A 252 -14.79 7.59 -9.90
C ASP A 252 -15.11 6.09 -9.94
N ALA A 253 -14.23 5.26 -10.53
CA ALA A 253 -14.41 3.81 -10.51
C ALA A 253 -14.26 3.22 -9.09
N VAL A 254 -13.33 3.73 -8.29
CA VAL A 254 -13.15 3.33 -6.88
C VAL A 254 -14.40 3.63 -6.05
N HIS A 255 -14.99 4.82 -6.22
CA HIS A 255 -16.17 5.22 -5.44
C HIS A 255 -17.40 4.38 -5.81
N VAL A 256 -17.60 4.05 -7.09
CA VAL A 256 -18.67 3.14 -7.53
C VAL A 256 -18.49 1.73 -6.97
N LEU A 257 -17.27 1.19 -7.03
CA LEU A 257 -16.95 -0.11 -6.42
C LEU A 257 -17.10 -0.07 -4.88
N SER A 258 -16.82 1.07 -4.26
CA SER A 258 -17.05 1.28 -2.83
C SER A 258 -18.55 1.32 -2.51
N ALA A 259 -19.38 1.93 -3.36
CA ALA A 259 -20.83 1.94 -3.22
C ALA A 259 -21.40 0.51 -3.28
N LEU A 260 -20.90 -0.33 -4.20
CA LEU A 260 -21.22 -1.77 -4.23
C LEU A 260 -20.80 -2.51 -2.95
N ASN A 261 -19.74 -2.06 -2.29
CA ASN A 261 -19.22 -2.62 -1.04
C ASN A 261 -19.87 -2.00 0.23
N GLY A 262 -21.03 -1.34 0.11
CA GLY A 262 -21.72 -0.73 1.24
C GLY A 262 -21.27 0.71 1.55
N GLY A 263 -20.62 1.37 0.60
CA GLY A 263 -20.18 2.77 0.67
C GLY A 263 -18.72 2.93 1.09
N VAL A 264 -18.24 4.18 1.00
CA VAL A 264 -16.87 4.56 1.37
C VAL A 264 -16.53 4.20 2.82
N PRO A 265 -17.37 4.49 3.84
CA PRO A 265 -17.03 4.17 5.24
C PRO A 265 -16.82 2.66 5.47
N GLN A 266 -17.67 1.82 4.91
CA GLN A 266 -17.54 0.37 5.01
C GLN A 266 -16.27 -0.11 4.29
N THR A 267 -15.99 0.44 3.11
CA THR A 267 -14.81 0.09 2.33
C THR A 267 -13.51 0.48 3.03
N VAL A 268 -13.44 1.65 3.66
CA VAL A 268 -12.27 2.07 4.47
C VAL A 268 -12.07 1.11 5.65
N LYS A 269 -13.15 0.73 6.34
CA LYS A 269 -13.09 -0.25 7.44
C LYS A 269 -12.57 -1.61 6.95
N ASP A 270 -13.07 -2.11 5.83
CA ASP A 270 -12.62 -3.38 5.25
C ASP A 270 -11.15 -3.31 4.83
N MET A 271 -10.72 -2.21 4.23
CA MET A 271 -9.33 -2.00 3.82
C MET A 271 -8.40 -1.94 5.02
N GLN A 272 -8.77 -1.23 6.09
CA GLN A 272 -7.96 -1.20 7.31
C GLN A 272 -7.87 -2.59 7.94
N SER A 273 -8.99 -3.33 8.01
CA SER A 273 -8.99 -4.71 8.51
C SER A 273 -8.10 -5.62 7.67
N HIS A 274 -8.08 -5.42 6.34
CA HIS A 274 -7.23 -6.20 5.43
C HIS A 274 -5.75 -5.82 5.57
N ALA A 275 -5.44 -4.53 5.77
CA ALA A 275 -4.08 -4.09 6.09
C ALA A 275 -3.59 -4.73 7.41
N ASP A 276 -4.44 -4.77 8.44
CA ASP A 276 -4.13 -5.39 9.72
C ASP A 276 -3.90 -6.91 9.58
N GLU A 277 -4.68 -7.59 8.74
CA GLU A 277 -4.52 -9.02 8.41
C GLU A 277 -3.18 -9.29 7.71
N LEU A 278 -2.76 -8.39 6.82
CA LEU A 278 -1.47 -8.46 6.13
C LEU A 278 -0.29 -7.99 6.99
N GLN A 279 -0.53 -7.59 8.24
CA GLN A 279 0.47 -7.02 9.15
C GLN A 279 1.12 -5.73 8.60
N ALA A 280 0.38 -4.94 7.81
CA ALA A 280 0.78 -3.65 7.28
C ALA A 280 0.57 -2.53 8.32
N LEU A 281 1.40 -2.54 9.36
CA LEU A 281 1.20 -1.73 10.58
C LEU A 281 1.63 -0.25 10.45
N ASP A 282 2.14 0.16 9.30
CA ASP A 282 2.46 1.55 8.97
C ASP A 282 1.38 2.23 8.15
N THR A 283 0.28 1.53 7.87
CA THR A 283 -0.82 2.00 7.05
C THR A 283 -2.00 2.46 7.88
N HIS A 284 -2.44 3.70 7.61
CA HIS A 284 -3.72 4.22 8.08
C HIS A 284 -4.58 4.64 6.89
N VAL A 285 -5.70 3.96 6.72
CA VAL A 285 -6.64 4.19 5.60
C VAL A 285 -7.66 5.24 6.00
N VAL A 286 -7.76 6.31 5.22
CA VAL A 286 -8.75 7.39 5.35
C VAL A 286 -9.70 7.42 4.16
N SER A 287 -9.20 7.10 2.96
CA SER A 287 -9.99 6.97 1.73
C SER A 287 -9.59 5.73 0.94
N PRO A 288 -10.48 5.17 0.12
CA PRO A 288 -10.19 3.95 -0.65
C PRO A 288 -9.28 4.19 -1.86
N ASP A 289 -9.12 5.44 -2.27
CA ASP A 289 -8.41 5.83 -3.49
C ASP A 289 -6.97 6.34 -3.25
N GLY A 290 -6.58 6.58 -1.99
CA GLY A 290 -5.27 7.12 -1.65
C GLY A 290 -5.12 8.62 -1.91
N TYR A 291 -6.22 9.36 -2.10
CA TYR A 291 -6.21 10.81 -2.22
C TYR A 291 -5.62 11.49 -0.96
N ASP A 292 -5.12 12.72 -1.09
CA ASP A 292 -4.52 13.43 0.05
C ASP A 292 -5.58 13.68 1.14
N ALA A 293 -5.34 13.13 2.32
CA ALA A 293 -6.18 13.32 3.49
C ALA A 293 -5.32 13.34 4.76
N PRO A 294 -5.68 14.15 5.78
CA PRO A 294 -4.98 14.15 7.07
C PRO A 294 -4.90 12.74 7.66
N GLY A 295 -3.69 12.31 8.02
CA GLY A 295 -3.44 10.98 8.59
C GLY A 295 -3.34 9.83 7.58
N GLN A 296 -3.65 10.03 6.30
CA GLN A 296 -3.53 8.97 5.29
C GLN A 296 -2.05 8.67 4.98
N VAL A 297 -1.57 7.52 5.44
CA VAL A 297 -0.18 7.11 5.30
C VAL A 297 -0.06 5.61 5.03
N SER A 298 1.06 5.22 4.44
CA SER A 298 1.55 3.85 4.32
C SER A 298 3.08 3.87 4.30
N SER A 299 3.74 2.75 4.01
CA SER A 299 5.20 2.66 3.87
C SER A 299 5.57 1.89 2.61
N ALA A 300 6.82 1.98 2.15
CA ALA A 300 7.28 1.17 1.02
C ALA A 300 7.15 -0.33 1.32
N TYR A 301 7.39 -0.72 2.57
CA TYR A 301 7.18 -2.07 3.06
C TYR A 301 5.72 -2.52 2.93
N ASP A 302 4.78 -1.75 3.48
CA ASP A 302 3.35 -2.08 3.49
C ASP A 302 2.74 -2.10 2.08
N LEU A 303 3.08 -1.12 1.24
CA LEU A 303 2.65 -1.11 -0.16
C LEU A 303 3.13 -2.35 -0.92
N THR A 304 4.30 -2.87 -0.57
CA THR A 304 4.85 -4.10 -1.16
C THR A 304 4.13 -5.35 -0.64
N LEU A 305 3.69 -5.37 0.62
CA LEU A 305 2.79 -6.43 1.13
C LEU A 305 1.47 -6.48 0.36
N PHE A 306 0.85 -5.31 0.11
CA PHE A 306 -0.39 -5.23 -0.67
C PHE A 306 -0.19 -5.75 -2.10
N ALA A 307 0.90 -5.35 -2.76
CA ALA A 307 1.23 -5.86 -4.08
C ALA A 307 1.44 -7.38 -4.07
N ARG A 308 2.21 -7.92 -3.13
CA ARG A 308 2.49 -9.37 -3.03
C ARG A 308 1.24 -10.19 -2.79
N SER A 309 0.34 -9.73 -1.91
CA SER A 309 -0.95 -10.37 -1.64
C SER A 309 -1.91 -10.27 -2.84
N GLY A 310 -2.03 -9.09 -3.43
CA GLY A 310 -2.86 -8.85 -4.62
C GLY A 310 -2.44 -9.73 -5.79
N LEU A 311 -1.14 -9.82 -6.04
CA LEU A 311 -0.57 -10.63 -7.13
C LEU A 311 -0.81 -12.13 -6.99
N GLN A 312 -1.32 -12.65 -5.86
CA GLN A 312 -1.81 -14.02 -5.77
C GLN A 312 -3.10 -14.24 -6.58
N LYS A 313 -3.89 -13.18 -6.80
CA LYS A 313 -5.19 -13.23 -7.48
C LYS A 313 -5.00 -13.06 -8.98
N LYS A 314 -5.55 -14.00 -9.77
CA LYS A 314 -5.45 -13.98 -11.25
C LYS A 314 -5.95 -12.67 -11.85
N ASP A 315 -7.09 -12.19 -11.37
CA ASP A 315 -7.72 -10.98 -11.89
C ASP A 315 -6.91 -9.72 -11.56
N PHE A 316 -6.31 -9.65 -10.38
CA PHE A 316 -5.41 -8.54 -10.03
C PHE A 316 -4.24 -8.47 -11.00
N ARG A 317 -3.59 -9.61 -11.29
CA ARG A 317 -2.49 -9.71 -12.27
C ARG A 317 -2.94 -9.28 -13.66
N GLU A 318 -4.12 -9.72 -14.09
CA GLU A 318 -4.71 -9.36 -15.39
C GLU A 318 -4.88 -7.84 -15.51
N TYR A 319 -5.51 -7.19 -14.52
CA TYR A 319 -5.75 -5.76 -14.57
C TYR A 319 -4.46 -4.94 -14.49
N CYS A 320 -3.54 -5.26 -13.59
CA CYS A 320 -2.32 -4.46 -13.42
C CYS A 320 -1.36 -4.56 -14.61
N ALA A 321 -1.36 -5.69 -15.33
CA ALA A 321 -0.54 -5.92 -16.52
C ALA A 321 -1.18 -5.39 -17.82
N THR A 322 -2.46 -5.05 -17.82
CA THR A 322 -3.16 -4.59 -19.02
C THR A 322 -2.65 -3.22 -19.46
N ALA A 323 -2.09 -3.13 -20.67
CA ALA A 323 -1.54 -1.90 -21.22
C ALA A 323 -2.61 -0.93 -21.76
N THR A 324 -3.63 -1.46 -22.44
CA THR A 324 -4.74 -0.66 -22.97
C THR A 324 -6.05 -1.46 -22.95
N ALA A 325 -7.17 -0.76 -22.84
CA ALA A 325 -8.50 -1.37 -22.93
C ALA A 325 -9.51 -0.39 -23.55
N LYS A 326 -10.70 -0.88 -23.91
CA LYS A 326 -11.83 -0.05 -24.29
C LYS A 326 -12.71 0.18 -23.05
N PHE A 327 -13.12 1.42 -22.82
CA PHE A 327 -14.00 1.81 -21.73
C PHE A 327 -15.33 2.39 -22.27
N PRO A 328 -16.50 2.06 -21.69
CA PRO A 328 -17.79 2.53 -22.19
C PRO A 328 -17.93 4.07 -22.18
N LYS A 329 -18.44 4.66 -23.28
CA LYS A 329 -18.57 6.13 -23.47
C LYS A 329 -20.00 6.66 -23.49
N THR A 330 -20.90 6.00 -24.22
CA THR A 330 -22.29 6.45 -24.44
C THR A 330 -23.22 5.27 -24.29
N GLN A 331 -24.24 5.38 -23.44
CA GLN A 331 -25.23 4.32 -23.21
C GLN A 331 -26.68 4.84 -23.26
N LYS A 332 -26.91 5.92 -24.02
CA LYS A 332 -28.26 6.50 -24.14
C LYS A 332 -29.18 5.54 -24.91
N LYS A 333 -30.39 5.32 -24.38
CA LYS A 333 -31.43 4.50 -25.04
C LYS A 333 -31.64 4.97 -26.49
N GLY A 334 -31.61 4.04 -27.44
CA GLY A 334 -31.76 4.33 -28.87
C GLY A 334 -30.49 4.81 -29.59
N LYS A 335 -29.32 4.83 -28.92
CA LYS A 335 -28.02 5.08 -29.56
C LYS A 335 -27.11 3.87 -29.42
N THR A 336 -26.30 3.62 -30.44
CA THR A 336 -25.25 2.59 -30.40
C THR A 336 -24.28 2.87 -29.26
N THR A 337 -24.06 1.88 -28.39
CA THR A 337 -23.06 1.98 -27.33
C THR A 337 -21.68 2.15 -27.96
N SER A 338 -21.01 3.25 -27.62
CA SER A 338 -19.63 3.52 -28.06
C SER A 338 -18.66 3.37 -26.89
N SER A 339 -17.38 3.17 -27.21
CA SER A 339 -16.27 3.12 -26.25
C SER A 339 -15.16 4.09 -26.65
N PHE A 340 -14.28 4.40 -25.71
CA PHE A 340 -13.00 5.07 -25.97
C PHE A 340 -11.85 4.22 -25.40
N GLN A 341 -10.64 4.39 -25.93
CA GLN A 341 -9.49 3.67 -25.42
C GLN A 341 -8.98 4.33 -24.13
N ILE A 342 -8.67 3.50 -23.14
CA ILE A 342 -7.89 3.86 -21.97
C ILE A 342 -6.54 3.14 -22.03
N GLN A 343 -5.51 3.80 -21.50
CA GLN A 343 -4.14 3.30 -21.45
C GLN A 343 -3.65 3.33 -20.00
N ASN A 344 -2.86 2.34 -19.64
CA ASN A 344 -2.23 2.23 -18.33
C ASN A 344 -1.28 3.38 -18.06
N THR A 345 -1.44 4.03 -16.91
CA THR A 345 -0.59 5.16 -16.50
C THR A 345 0.79 4.72 -16.00
N ASN A 346 1.01 3.42 -15.79
CA ASN A 346 2.34 2.85 -15.57
C ASN A 346 3.19 2.98 -16.84
N ARG A 347 4.20 3.86 -16.78
CA ARG A 347 5.10 4.13 -17.91
C ARG A 347 6.14 3.05 -18.14
N LEU A 348 6.43 2.21 -17.15
CA LEU A 348 7.26 1.02 -17.40
C LEU A 348 6.54 0.00 -18.29
N ILE A 349 5.19 -0.01 -18.32
CA ILE A 349 4.42 -0.86 -19.26
C ILE A 349 4.28 -0.16 -20.62
N THR A 350 3.93 1.12 -20.61
CA THR A 350 3.44 1.82 -21.81
C THR A 350 4.51 2.63 -22.55
N GLY A 351 5.65 2.86 -21.91
CA GLY A 351 6.66 3.81 -22.37
C GLY A 351 6.22 5.26 -22.19
N ASP A 352 7.19 6.15 -22.32
CA ASP A 352 7.02 7.61 -22.43
C ASP A 352 8.24 8.21 -23.14
N MET A 353 8.22 9.51 -23.41
CA MET A 353 9.38 10.24 -23.94
C MET A 353 10.59 10.08 -23.00
N GLY A 354 11.63 9.39 -23.48
CA GLY A 354 12.86 9.12 -22.72
C GLY A 354 12.75 7.97 -21.72
N LEU A 355 11.69 7.15 -21.80
CA LEU A 355 11.49 5.97 -20.98
C LEU A 355 10.88 4.83 -21.81
N ASP A 356 11.71 3.87 -22.20
CA ASP A 356 11.23 2.68 -22.90
C ASP A 356 10.44 1.76 -21.95
N PRO A 357 9.47 0.98 -22.47
CA PRO A 357 8.86 -0.10 -21.70
C PRO A 357 9.91 -1.04 -21.10
N TYR A 358 9.80 -1.32 -19.81
CA TYR A 358 10.78 -2.11 -19.08
C TYR A 358 10.61 -3.60 -19.34
N LYS A 359 11.67 -4.26 -19.82
CA LYS A 359 11.64 -5.70 -20.13
C LYS A 359 11.31 -6.54 -18.91
N GLY A 360 10.23 -7.31 -19.01
CA GLY A 360 9.76 -8.24 -17.98
C GLY A 360 8.78 -7.63 -16.98
N ILE A 361 8.41 -6.35 -17.11
CA ILE A 361 7.42 -5.71 -16.25
C ILE A 361 6.03 -6.37 -16.40
N ALA A 362 5.29 -6.50 -15.30
CA ALA A 362 3.94 -7.04 -15.28
C ALA A 362 2.98 -6.26 -14.37
N GLY A 363 3.30 -5.00 -14.04
CA GLY A 363 2.52 -4.19 -13.10
C GLY A 363 3.39 -3.25 -12.26
N VAL A 364 2.93 -2.76 -11.10
CA VAL A 364 1.60 -2.96 -10.50
C VAL A 364 0.79 -1.68 -10.53
N LYS A 365 1.24 -0.63 -9.85
CA LYS A 365 0.49 0.63 -9.76
C LYS A 365 1.37 1.82 -9.44
N ASN A 366 1.06 2.95 -10.07
CA ASN A 366 1.60 4.29 -9.81
C ASN A 366 0.62 5.17 -9.03
N GLY A 367 1.14 6.21 -8.39
CA GLY A 367 0.39 7.27 -7.74
C GLY A 367 1.13 8.60 -7.79
N ASN A 368 0.37 9.69 -7.73
CA ASN A 368 0.90 11.03 -7.52
C ASN A 368 -0.16 11.90 -6.86
N THR A 369 0.22 12.63 -5.82
CA THR A 369 -0.59 13.70 -5.21
C THR A 369 0.32 14.82 -4.75
N THR A 370 -0.25 15.95 -4.35
CA THR A 370 0.50 17.12 -3.87
C THR A 370 1.33 16.78 -2.64
N ASN A 371 0.79 16.01 -1.70
CA ASN A 371 1.49 15.68 -0.45
C ASN A 371 2.39 14.43 -0.58
N ALA A 372 2.02 13.45 -1.42
CA ALA A 372 2.81 12.23 -1.59
C ALA A 372 4.04 12.45 -2.49
N GLY A 373 3.92 13.32 -3.49
CA GLY A 373 4.77 13.24 -4.68
C GLY A 373 4.50 11.95 -5.46
N ALA A 374 5.42 11.56 -6.32
CA ALA A 374 5.29 10.35 -7.14
C ALA A 374 5.56 9.08 -6.31
N THR A 375 4.70 8.08 -6.42
CA THR A 375 4.85 6.76 -5.81
C THR A 375 4.64 5.67 -6.86
N PHE A 376 5.34 4.55 -6.73
CA PHE A 376 5.20 3.43 -7.66
C PHE A 376 5.54 2.11 -7.00
N THR A 377 4.79 1.06 -7.34
CA THR A 377 5.15 -0.34 -7.08
C THR A 377 5.15 -1.10 -8.39
N GLY A 378 6.29 -1.70 -8.73
CA GLY A 378 6.52 -2.47 -9.94
C GLY A 378 6.80 -3.94 -9.63
N VAL A 379 6.31 -4.84 -10.49
CA VAL A 379 6.70 -6.25 -10.49
C VAL A 379 7.32 -6.60 -11.84
N ALA A 380 8.45 -7.28 -11.83
CA ALA A 380 9.06 -7.78 -13.05
C ALA A 380 9.61 -9.19 -12.85
N GLU A 381 9.70 -9.93 -13.96
CA GLU A 381 10.32 -11.25 -13.99
C GLU A 381 11.43 -11.32 -15.04
N ARG A 382 12.56 -11.93 -14.67
CA ARG A 382 13.61 -12.32 -15.61
C ARG A 382 14.17 -13.68 -15.19
N ASN A 383 14.27 -14.60 -16.15
CA ASN A 383 14.87 -15.93 -15.95
C ASN A 383 14.25 -16.70 -14.75
N GLY A 384 12.94 -16.62 -14.57
CA GLY A 384 12.22 -17.27 -13.46
C GLY A 384 12.29 -16.54 -12.12
N LYS A 385 13.15 -15.53 -11.95
CA LYS A 385 13.18 -14.67 -10.76
C LYS A 385 12.09 -13.60 -10.85
N VAL A 386 11.27 -13.45 -9.81
CA VAL A 386 10.23 -12.41 -9.73
C VAL A 386 10.60 -11.41 -8.64
N LEU A 387 10.74 -10.14 -9.02
CA LEU A 387 11.06 -9.05 -8.10
C LEU A 387 9.90 -8.05 -7.98
N LEU A 388 9.71 -7.56 -6.77
CA LEU A 388 8.84 -6.44 -6.44
C LEU A 388 9.70 -5.26 -5.97
N VAL A 389 9.42 -4.07 -6.49
CA VAL A 389 10.08 -2.84 -6.09
C VAL A 389 9.04 -1.77 -5.82
N THR A 390 9.12 -1.12 -4.66
CA THR A 390 8.32 0.07 -4.34
C THR A 390 9.25 1.27 -4.17
N VAL A 391 8.86 2.41 -4.74
CA VAL A 391 9.58 3.70 -4.67
C VAL A 391 8.59 4.79 -4.28
N MET A 392 8.95 5.61 -3.30
CA MET A 392 8.12 6.70 -2.79
C MET A 392 8.87 8.02 -2.76
N ASN A 393 8.28 9.03 -3.41
CA ASN A 393 8.68 10.43 -3.39
C ASN A 393 10.16 10.67 -3.77
N PRO A 394 10.57 10.33 -5.01
CA PRO A 394 11.86 10.77 -5.56
C PRO A 394 11.88 12.28 -5.80
N ASP A 395 13.07 12.86 -5.68
CA ASP A 395 13.34 14.31 -5.65
C ASP A 395 14.60 14.68 -6.46
N SER A 396 14.93 13.91 -7.50
CA SER A 396 16.13 14.10 -8.36
C SER A 396 15.93 15.18 -9.44
N GLY A 397 14.71 15.66 -9.65
CA GLY A 397 14.35 16.53 -10.78
C GLY A 397 14.37 15.82 -12.14
N GLU A 398 14.73 14.53 -12.18
CA GLU A 398 14.71 13.70 -13.38
C GLU A 398 13.27 13.49 -13.88
N ASN A 399 13.04 13.59 -15.19
CA ASN A 399 11.74 13.27 -15.75
C ASN A 399 11.40 11.80 -15.45
N GLN A 400 10.18 11.56 -14.98
CA GLN A 400 9.73 10.21 -14.61
C GLN A 400 10.64 9.52 -13.56
N ALA A 401 11.27 10.28 -12.65
CA ALA A 401 12.21 9.77 -11.65
C ALA A 401 11.73 8.51 -10.91
N VAL A 402 10.43 8.41 -10.57
CA VAL A 402 9.88 7.24 -9.88
C VAL A 402 10.00 5.95 -10.69
N TYR A 403 9.85 6.04 -12.01
CA TYR A 403 9.98 4.92 -12.92
C TYR A 403 11.45 4.62 -13.20
N GLN A 404 12.29 5.64 -13.40
CA GLN A 404 13.72 5.48 -13.62
C GLN A 404 14.42 4.84 -12.41
N GLU A 405 14.13 5.31 -11.20
CA GLU A 405 14.66 4.73 -9.97
C GLU A 405 14.15 3.30 -9.77
N THR A 406 12.89 3.03 -10.08
CA THR A 406 12.36 1.66 -10.03
C THR A 406 13.05 0.73 -11.02
N ALA A 407 13.28 1.18 -12.26
CA ALA A 407 14.01 0.41 -13.27
C ALA A 407 15.45 0.10 -12.81
N ARG A 408 16.17 1.10 -12.30
CA ARG A 408 17.52 0.92 -11.74
C ARG A 408 17.55 -0.08 -10.59
N LEU A 409 16.56 -0.01 -9.69
CA LEU A 409 16.44 -0.94 -8.55
C LEU A 409 16.06 -2.36 -8.98
N LEU A 410 15.20 -2.52 -9.99
CA LEU A 410 14.88 -3.82 -10.57
C LEU A 410 16.12 -4.42 -11.26
N ASP A 411 16.84 -3.64 -12.08
CA ASP A 411 18.07 -4.09 -12.74
C ASP A 411 19.13 -4.51 -11.72
N TRP A 412 19.33 -3.71 -10.66
CA TRP A 412 20.20 -4.09 -9.54
C TRP A 412 19.74 -5.38 -8.88
N GLY A 413 18.45 -5.51 -8.58
CA GLY A 413 17.89 -6.69 -7.90
C GLY A 413 18.10 -7.98 -8.69
N PHE A 414 17.95 -7.95 -10.02
CA PHE A 414 18.22 -9.11 -10.87
C PHE A 414 19.71 -9.47 -10.93
N GLN A 415 20.60 -8.48 -10.89
CA GLN A 415 22.05 -8.72 -10.88
C GLN A 415 22.56 -9.20 -9.50
N ALA A 416 21.89 -8.78 -8.44
CA ALA A 416 22.19 -9.07 -7.04
C ALA A 416 21.62 -10.41 -6.55
N ASP A 417 20.73 -11.05 -7.33
CA ASP A 417 20.15 -12.33 -6.97
C ASP A 417 21.22 -13.39 -6.66
N GLY A 418 21.05 -14.09 -5.54
CA GLY A 418 22.03 -15.05 -5.01
C GLY A 418 23.35 -14.46 -4.51
N LYS A 419 23.52 -13.12 -4.51
CA LYS A 419 24.77 -12.42 -4.13
C LYS A 419 24.59 -11.43 -2.99
N VAL A 420 23.41 -11.39 -2.38
CA VAL A 420 23.13 -10.55 -1.21
C VAL A 420 22.51 -11.40 -0.12
N THR A 421 22.86 -11.10 1.13
CA THR A 421 22.14 -11.66 2.27
C THR A 421 20.90 -10.81 2.53
N PRO A 422 19.69 -11.37 2.59
CA PRO A 422 18.48 -10.60 2.86
C PRO A 422 18.61 -9.74 4.12
N VAL A 423 18.14 -8.49 4.05
CA VAL A 423 18.08 -7.55 5.18
C VAL A 423 16.80 -7.67 6.00
N GLY A 424 15.89 -8.54 5.56
CA GLY A 424 14.61 -8.80 6.19
C GLY A 424 13.71 -9.64 5.29
N GLN A 425 12.43 -9.70 5.62
CA GLN A 425 11.42 -10.44 4.88
C GLN A 425 10.06 -9.75 4.96
N LEU A 426 9.29 -9.79 3.88
CA LEU A 426 7.87 -9.52 3.89
C LEU A 426 7.14 -10.62 4.66
N VAL A 427 6.64 -10.28 5.85
CA VAL A 427 5.90 -11.21 6.71
C VAL A 427 4.66 -11.78 5.99
N PRO A 428 4.28 -13.03 6.28
CA PRO A 428 3.04 -13.59 5.75
C PRO A 428 1.80 -12.93 6.40
N PRO A 429 0.60 -13.10 5.82
CA PRO A 429 -0.65 -12.73 6.49
C PRO A 429 -0.83 -13.47 7.82
N LYS A 430 -1.51 -12.87 8.80
CA LYS A 430 -1.76 -13.48 10.12
C LYS A 430 -2.45 -14.84 10.03
N SER A 431 -3.36 -15.00 9.08
CA SER A 431 -4.06 -16.27 8.82
C SER A 431 -3.12 -17.41 8.42
N ALA A 432 -1.97 -17.13 7.81
CA ALA A 432 -0.98 -18.13 7.43
C ALA A 432 -0.16 -18.64 8.63
N ASP A 433 0.00 -17.82 9.68
CA ASP A 433 0.81 -18.14 10.87
C ASP A 433 0.07 -19.07 11.87
N THR A 434 -1.20 -19.39 11.61
CA THR A 434 -2.01 -20.26 12.48
C THR A 434 -1.64 -21.75 12.43
N GLY A 435 -0.70 -22.14 11.57
CA GLY A 435 -0.18 -23.52 11.47
C GLY A 435 1.05 -23.84 12.33
N GLY A 436 1.64 -22.84 13.01
CA GLY A 436 2.96 -22.97 13.66
C GLY A 436 2.98 -23.23 15.16
N ALA A 437 1.82 -23.23 15.84
CA ALA A 437 1.72 -23.42 17.29
C ALA A 437 0.89 -24.66 17.66
N ASN A 438 1.17 -25.80 17.02
CA ASN A 438 0.82 -27.12 17.52
C ASN A 438 1.54 -28.19 16.67
N GLY A 439 2.69 -28.67 17.14
CA GLY A 439 3.41 -29.75 16.45
C GLY A 439 4.84 -30.03 16.92
N SER A 440 4.95 -30.64 18.09
CA SER A 440 6.04 -31.54 18.51
C SER A 440 7.47 -31.01 18.65
N SER A 441 7.79 -30.60 19.88
CA SER A 441 9.09 -30.95 20.47
C SER A 441 9.16 -32.48 20.61
N ALA A 442 9.72 -33.14 19.59
CA ALA A 442 10.15 -34.52 19.68
C ALA A 442 11.58 -34.53 20.24
N SER A 443 11.71 -34.51 21.57
CA SER A 443 12.96 -34.88 22.23
C SER A 443 13.28 -36.35 21.91
N PRO A 444 14.51 -36.69 21.53
CA PRO A 444 14.89 -38.07 21.27
C PRO A 444 14.97 -38.85 22.60
N LYS A 445 14.18 -39.93 22.71
CA LYS A 445 14.33 -40.96 23.73
C LYS A 445 15.65 -41.69 23.52
N GLY A 446 16.59 -41.52 24.44
CA GLY A 446 17.74 -42.40 24.60
C GLY A 446 17.50 -43.38 25.74
N ASP A 447 17.38 -44.66 25.43
CA ASP A 447 17.43 -45.75 26.42
C ASP A 447 18.90 -46.06 26.74
N LYS A 448 19.28 -46.03 28.04
CA LYS A 448 20.23 -46.98 28.67
C LYS A 448 20.35 -46.79 30.19
N LYS A 449 19.61 -47.65 30.89
CA LYS A 449 19.87 -48.44 32.12
C LYS A 449 21.05 -48.10 33.06
N ALA A 450 20.66 -47.81 34.32
CA ALA A 450 21.18 -48.22 35.64
C ALA A 450 22.57 -47.76 36.15
N ALA A 451 22.58 -47.07 37.30
CA ALA A 451 22.91 -47.65 38.62
C ALA A 451 22.70 -46.61 39.75
N ALA A 452 22.10 -47.05 40.86
CA ALA A 452 22.11 -46.40 42.18
C ALA A 452 22.98 -47.27 43.13
N PRO A 453 23.41 -46.86 44.35
CA PRO A 453 22.44 -46.53 45.41
C PRO A 453 22.87 -45.51 46.51
N ASP A 454 21.85 -45.16 47.32
CA ASP A 454 21.83 -44.79 48.75
C ASP A 454 22.47 -43.48 49.27
N LYS A 455 21.61 -42.56 49.76
CA LYS A 455 21.25 -42.46 51.20
C LYS A 455 20.21 -41.35 51.46
N ALA A 456 19.30 -41.63 52.39
CA ALA A 456 18.27 -40.75 52.90
C ALA A 456 18.81 -39.76 53.97
N SER A 457 18.20 -38.57 54.07
CA SER A 457 17.93 -37.93 55.37
C SER A 457 16.89 -36.81 55.25
N THR A 458 15.79 -37.01 55.99
CA THR A 458 15.03 -36.06 56.83
C THR A 458 14.57 -34.69 56.31
N ALA A 459 13.25 -34.52 56.43
CA ALA A 459 12.49 -33.29 56.35
C ALA A 459 13.01 -32.16 57.26
N ASN A 460 12.81 -30.92 56.81
CA ASN A 460 12.40 -29.82 57.67
C ASN A 460 11.55 -28.84 56.86
N ALA A 461 10.33 -28.61 57.35
CA ALA A 461 9.45 -27.55 56.90
C ALA A 461 9.92 -26.22 57.53
N SER A 462 10.15 -25.21 56.70
CA SER A 462 10.12 -23.82 57.13
C SER A 462 9.26 -23.03 56.14
N VAL A 463 8.11 -22.61 56.64
CA VAL A 463 7.24 -21.62 56.02
C VAL A 463 7.96 -20.27 56.12
N GLN A 464 8.31 -19.68 54.97
CA GLN A 464 8.54 -18.24 54.89
C GLN A 464 7.83 -17.67 53.68
N ASN A 465 6.85 -16.82 54.00
CA ASN A 465 6.12 -15.95 53.10
C ASN A 465 7.08 -15.01 52.36
N GLY A 466 6.94 -14.94 51.04
CA GLY A 466 7.57 -13.94 50.18
C GLY A 466 6.63 -13.57 49.04
N SER A 467 5.63 -12.76 49.35
CA SER A 467 4.72 -12.13 48.38
C SER A 467 5.46 -11.06 47.58
N SER A 468 5.59 -11.23 46.27
CA SER A 468 6.13 -10.21 45.36
C SER A 468 5.04 -9.73 44.38
N GLY A 469 4.44 -8.59 44.70
CA GLY A 469 4.53 -7.44 43.78
C GLY A 469 3.46 -7.20 42.72
N ILE A 470 2.24 -7.75 42.81
CA ILE A 470 1.15 -7.39 41.86
C ILE A 470 -0.13 -6.85 42.55
N GLY A 471 -0.25 -6.97 43.88
CA GLY A 471 -1.49 -6.65 44.61
C GLY A 471 -1.66 -5.21 45.13
N ILE A 472 -0.63 -4.36 45.11
CA ILE A 472 -0.69 -3.01 45.76
C ILE A 472 -0.91 -1.87 44.74
N ALA A 473 -0.67 -2.11 43.45
CA ALA A 473 -0.92 -1.10 42.41
C ALA A 473 -2.40 -0.98 42.00
N LEU A 474 -3.23 -1.99 42.27
CA LEU A 474 -4.65 -2.00 41.88
C LEU A 474 -5.60 -1.43 42.95
N SER A 475 -5.17 -1.30 44.21
CA SER A 475 -6.00 -0.75 45.28
C SER A 475 -5.96 0.79 45.35
N ILE A 476 -4.89 1.43 44.88
CA ILE A 476 -4.74 2.90 44.92
C ILE A 476 -5.50 3.57 43.76
N THR A 477 -5.55 2.95 42.57
CA THR A 477 -6.28 3.51 41.41
C THR A 477 -7.80 3.37 41.53
N GLY A 478 -8.27 2.27 42.14
CA GLY A 478 -9.70 2.05 42.40
C GLY A 478 -10.30 3.01 43.43
N GLY A 479 -9.56 3.30 44.51
CA GLY A 479 -10.00 4.24 45.55
C GLY A 479 -10.13 5.69 45.07
N ALA A 480 -9.21 6.14 44.20
CA ALA A 480 -9.24 7.50 43.66
C ALA A 480 -10.43 7.75 42.71
N LEU A 481 -10.81 6.75 41.91
CA LEU A 481 -11.96 6.86 41.00
C LEU A 481 -13.30 6.90 41.74
N ILE A 482 -13.42 6.15 42.84
CA ILE A 482 -14.64 6.15 43.67
C ILE A 482 -14.80 7.50 44.40
N LEU A 483 -13.70 8.08 44.89
CA LEU A 483 -13.73 9.40 45.52
C LEU A 483 -14.06 10.52 44.53
N LEU A 484 -13.55 10.46 43.29
CA LEU A 484 -13.87 11.44 42.24
C LEU A 484 -15.34 11.33 41.80
N ALA A 485 -15.88 10.12 41.69
CA ALA A 485 -17.30 9.91 41.37
C ALA A 485 -18.22 10.40 42.49
N ALA A 486 -17.85 10.17 43.76
CA ALA A 486 -18.61 10.66 44.92
C ALA A 486 -18.58 12.20 45.01
N ALA A 487 -17.44 12.83 44.72
CA ALA A 487 -17.31 14.28 44.68
C ALA A 487 -18.16 14.90 43.54
N ALA A 488 -18.11 14.32 42.33
CA ALA A 488 -18.92 14.76 41.21
C ALA A 488 -20.43 14.62 41.49
N PHE A 489 -20.83 13.53 42.15
CA PHE A 489 -22.22 13.32 42.57
C PHE A 489 -22.69 14.34 43.61
N LEU A 490 -21.86 14.65 44.61
CA LEU A 490 -22.18 15.65 45.64
C LEU A 490 -22.24 17.08 45.09
N VAL A 491 -21.39 17.42 44.13
CA VAL A 491 -21.41 18.71 43.43
C VAL A 491 -22.69 18.83 42.60
N ASN A 492 -23.04 17.80 41.82
CA ASN A 492 -24.26 17.80 41.00
C ASN A 492 -25.55 17.83 41.83
N ARG A 493 -25.52 17.27 43.06
CA ARG A 493 -26.65 17.34 44.00
C ARG A 493 -26.82 18.73 44.63
N ARG A 494 -25.73 19.46 44.86
CA ARG A 494 -25.78 20.81 45.46
C ARG A 494 -26.02 21.92 44.43
N TRP A 495 -25.65 21.70 43.16
CA TRP A 495 -25.73 22.70 42.09
C TRP A 495 -26.21 22.04 40.78
N PRO A 496 -27.50 21.71 40.64
CA PRO A 496 -28.03 21.15 39.40
C PRO A 496 -27.89 22.17 38.25
N LEU A 497 -27.41 21.71 37.09
CA LEU A 497 -27.21 22.55 35.91
C LEU A 497 -28.54 23.19 35.45
N PRO A 498 -28.54 24.48 35.04
CA PRO A 498 -29.72 25.13 34.51
C PRO A 498 -30.26 24.44 33.25
N GLU A 499 -31.59 24.25 33.22
CA GLU A 499 -32.36 23.60 32.18
C GLU A 499 -32.37 24.41 30.86
N LEU A 500 -31.31 24.29 30.03
CA LEU A 500 -31.26 24.98 28.73
C LEU A 500 -30.83 24.12 27.54
N VAL A 501 -30.75 22.79 27.71
CA VAL A 501 -30.51 21.87 26.58
C VAL A 501 -31.46 20.66 26.66
N ARG A 502 -32.76 20.93 26.55
CA ARG A 502 -33.77 19.90 26.24
C ARG A 502 -34.90 20.46 25.37
N ARG A 503 -34.57 20.93 24.17
CA ARG A 503 -35.55 21.12 23.10
C ARG A 503 -34.96 20.70 21.74
N LEU A 504 -35.21 19.46 21.35
CA LEU A 504 -35.29 19.04 19.95
C LEU A 504 -36.77 19.20 19.53
N PRO A 505 -37.11 19.90 18.43
CA PRO A 505 -38.44 19.80 17.87
C PRO A 505 -38.55 18.53 17.01
N ARG A 506 -39.56 17.72 17.31
CA ARG A 506 -40.13 16.77 16.35
C ARG A 506 -40.82 17.56 15.24
N ARG A 507 -40.45 17.32 13.99
CA ARG A 507 -41.36 17.12 12.85
C ARG A 507 -40.62 16.46 11.71
#